data_AF-X1SPN2-F1
#
_entry.id   AF-X1SPN2-F1
#
_cell.length_a   1.000
_cell.length_b   1.000
_cell.length_c   1.000
_cell.angle_alpha   90.00
_cell.angle_beta   90.00
_cell.angle_gamma   90.00
#
_symmetry.space_group_name_H-M   'P 1'
#
loop_
_entity.id
_entity.type
_entity.pdbx_description
1 polymer ?
#
loop_
_entity_poly.entity_id
_entity_poly.type
_entity_poly.pdbx_seq_one_letter_code
_entity_poly.pdbx_strand_id
1 'polypeptide(L)' 'PRSDYIITGIYFYDNAVFDIIRTLQPSARGELEISDVNNAYITKGQLAYDILDGWWTDAGTFESLNRANKLVIKEPPQ' A
#
# COMPACT_ATOMS: atom_id res chain seq x y z
N PRO A 1 -10.50 7.44 -11.15
CA PRO A 1 -9.50 7.76 -10.10
C PRO A 1 -9.48 9.29 -9.86
N ARG A 2 -9.23 9.75 -8.63
CA ARG A 2 -9.18 11.20 -8.33
C ARG A 2 -7.79 11.82 -8.55
N SER A 3 -6.75 10.99 -8.71
CA SER A 3 -5.38 11.40 -9.04
C SER A 3 -4.63 10.25 -9.72
N ASP A 4 -3.40 10.52 -10.17
CA ASP A 4 -2.48 9.54 -10.76
C ASP A 4 -1.57 8.87 -9.72
N TYR A 5 -1.81 9.10 -8.41
CA TYR A 5 -1.08 8.45 -7.33
C TYR A 5 -1.73 7.13 -6.91
N ILE A 6 -0.87 6.20 -6.50
CA ILE A 6 -1.27 4.94 -5.87
C ILE A 6 -0.75 4.87 -4.44
N ILE A 7 -1.45 4.14 -3.58
CA ILE A 7 -0.93 3.73 -2.28
C ILE A 7 -0.08 2.48 -2.51
N THR A 8 1.20 2.55 -2.15
CA THR A 8 2.13 1.42 -2.29
C THR A 8 1.90 0.39 -1.18
N GLY A 9 2.53 -0.78 -1.28
CA GLY A 9 2.48 -1.83 -0.26
C GLY A 9 3.31 -1.56 1.00
N ILE A 10 3.59 -0.30 1.34
CA ILE A 10 4.45 0.09 2.48
C ILE A 10 3.61 0.92 3.45
N TYR A 11 3.46 0.43 4.67
CA TYR A 11 2.60 1.05 5.68
C TYR A 11 3.29 1.10 7.03
N PHE A 12 3.16 2.23 7.73
CA PHE A 12 3.62 2.42 9.09
C PHE A 12 2.42 2.80 9.95
N TYR A 13 2.20 2.06 11.03
CA TYR A 13 1.14 2.35 11.99
C TYR A 13 1.67 2.27 13.41
N ASP A 14 1.04 3.04 14.30
CA ASP A 14 1.22 2.85 15.73
C ASP A 14 0.37 1.67 16.24
N ASN A 15 0.42 1.43 17.55
CA ASN A 15 -0.29 0.31 18.17
C ASN A 15 -1.83 0.40 18.04
N ALA A 16 -2.40 1.57 17.79
CA ALA A 16 -3.85 1.73 17.67
C ALA A 16 -4.42 0.98 16.44
N VAL A 17 -3.55 0.58 15.50
CA VAL A 17 -3.96 -0.25 14.35
C VAL A 17 -4.63 -1.55 14.78
N PHE A 18 -4.20 -2.16 15.87
CA PHE A 18 -4.78 -3.43 16.34
C PHE A 18 -6.23 -3.27 16.80
N ASP A 19 -6.60 -2.10 17.32
CA ASP A 19 -7.98 -1.82 17.67
C ASP A 19 -8.82 -1.52 16.44
N ILE A 20 -8.25 -0.82 15.44
CA ILE A 20 -8.91 -0.54 14.17
C ILE A 20 -9.22 -1.85 13.42
N ILE A 21 -8.24 -2.75 13.23
CA ILE A 21 -8.43 -3.99 12.46
C ILE A 21 -9.53 -4.88 13.04
N ARG A 22 -9.73 -4.87 14.37
CA ARG A 22 -10.78 -5.65 15.05
C ARG A 22 -12.19 -5.14 14.74
N THR A 23 -12.33 -3.92 14.25
CA THR A 23 -13.63 -3.31 13.91
C THR A 23 -13.99 -3.43 12.44
N LEU A 24 -13.05 -3.83 11.58
CA LEU A 24 -13.27 -3.93 10.14
C LEU A 24 -14.36 -4.92 9.78
N GLN A 25 -15.09 -4.62 8.71
CA GLN A 25 -16.07 -5.51 8.12
C GLN A 25 -15.58 -5.96 6.74
N PRO A 26 -15.92 -7.18 6.30
CA PRO A 26 -15.57 -7.63 4.96
C PRO A 26 -16.13 -6.70 3.89
N SER A 27 -15.32 -6.40 2.88
CA SER A 27 -15.75 -5.63 1.72
C SER A 27 -16.71 -6.43 0.83
N ALA A 28 -17.17 -5.84 -0.28
CA ALA A 28 -17.91 -6.58 -1.30
C ALA A 28 -17.15 -7.79 -1.88
N ARG A 29 -15.82 -7.84 -1.70
CA ARG A 29 -14.95 -8.97 -2.09
C ARG A 29 -14.82 -10.04 -0.99
N GLY A 30 -15.36 -9.79 0.20
CA GLY A 30 -15.19 -10.65 1.36
C GLY A 30 -13.84 -10.50 2.07
N GLU A 31 -13.08 -9.45 1.76
CA GLU A 31 -11.75 -9.18 2.32
C GLU A 31 -11.82 -8.09 3.40
N LEU A 32 -10.92 -8.15 4.39
CA LEU A 32 -10.67 -7.04 5.30
C LEU A 32 -9.63 -6.11 4.66
N GLU A 33 -10.07 -4.92 4.26
CA GLU A 33 -9.29 -4.06 3.37
C GLU A 33 -8.29 -3.20 4.13
N ILE A 34 -7.03 -3.17 3.68
CA ILE A 34 -6.03 -2.22 4.20
C ILE A 34 -6.48 -0.76 3.96
N SER A 35 -7.26 -0.52 2.91
CA SER A 35 -7.83 0.80 2.63
C SER A 35 -8.78 1.27 3.72
N ASP A 36 -9.49 0.35 4.40
CA ASP A 36 -10.38 0.71 5.50
C ASP A 36 -9.60 1.10 6.76
N VAL A 37 -8.45 0.44 7.00
CA VAL A 37 -7.50 0.88 8.04
C VAL A 37 -7.02 2.30 7.75
N ASN A 38 -6.58 2.58 6.51
CA ASN A 38 -6.14 3.92 6.12
C ASN A 38 -7.24 4.97 6.30
N ASN A 39 -8.48 4.65 5.90
CA ASN A 39 -9.63 5.53 6.08
C ASN A 39 -9.95 5.82 7.55
N ALA A 40 -9.72 4.85 8.45
CA ALA A 40 -9.87 5.09 9.89
C ALA A 40 -8.85 6.10 10.41
N TYR A 41 -7.59 6.04 9.97
CA TYR A 41 -6.57 7.03 10.31
C TYR A 41 -6.85 8.40 9.68
N ILE A 42 -7.35 8.46 8.44
CA ILE A 42 -7.78 9.70 7.78
C ILE A 42 -8.90 10.36 8.58
N THR A 43 -9.91 9.59 8.97
CA THR A 43 -11.06 10.09 9.76
C THR A 43 -10.62 10.67 11.10
N LYS A 44 -9.56 10.12 11.70
CA LYS A 44 -8.96 10.62 12.95
C LYS A 44 -8.00 11.81 12.72
N GLY A 45 -7.71 12.20 11.48
CA GLY A 45 -6.72 13.22 11.15
C GLY A 45 -5.28 12.80 11.48
N GLN A 46 -5.01 11.50 11.56
CA GLN A 46 -3.74 10.91 11.98
C GLN A 46 -2.95 10.26 10.84
N LEU A 47 -3.48 10.28 9.62
CA LEU A 47 -2.74 9.78 8.46
C LEU A 47 -1.78 10.86 7.95
N ALA A 48 -0.50 10.49 7.86
CA ALA A 48 0.50 11.20 7.08
C ALA A 48 0.89 10.35 5.86
N TYR A 49 1.44 11.00 4.83
CA TYR A 49 1.97 10.33 3.66
C TYR A 49 3.29 10.98 3.25
N ASP A 50 4.07 10.23 2.49
CA ASP A 50 5.21 10.75 1.75
C ASP A 50 5.20 10.17 0.33
N ILE A 51 5.90 10.81 -0.60
CA ILE A 51 6.01 10.36 -1.98
C ILE A 51 7.32 9.60 -2.14
N LEU A 52 7.21 8.37 -2.66
CA LEU A 52 8.38 7.57 -3.00
C LEU A 52 8.97 8.05 -4.31
N ASP A 53 10.20 8.56 -4.25
CA ASP A 53 11.01 8.82 -5.43
C ASP A 53 11.66 7.53 -5.96
N GLY A 54 11.81 7.44 -7.28
CA GLY A 54 12.39 6.28 -7.96
C GLY A 54 11.32 5.31 -8.48
N TRP A 55 11.68 4.04 -8.60
CA TRP A 55 10.79 3.03 -9.16
C TRP A 55 10.09 2.23 -8.06
N TRP A 56 8.79 2.02 -8.25
CA TRP A 56 8.01 1.00 -7.56
C TRP A 56 7.28 0.17 -8.60
N THR A 57 7.24 -1.13 -8.40
CA THR A 57 6.46 -2.05 -9.24
C THR A 57 5.91 -3.17 -8.38
N ASP A 58 4.71 -3.63 -8.70
CA ASP A 58 4.23 -4.92 -8.24
C ASP A 58 4.83 -6.05 -9.11
N ALA A 59 4.58 -7.28 -8.68
CA ALA A 59 4.98 -8.49 -9.40
C ALA A 59 3.81 -9.51 -9.44
N GLY A 60 2.58 -9.01 -9.62
CA GLY A 60 1.36 -9.84 -9.61
C GLY A 60 1.11 -10.64 -10.89
N THR A 61 1.87 -10.40 -11.97
CA THR A 61 1.77 -11.10 -13.26
C THR A 61 3.15 -11.54 -13.76
N PHE A 62 3.22 -12.45 -14.74
CA PHE A 62 4.50 -12.85 -15.34
C PHE A 62 5.23 -11.67 -15.99
N GLU A 63 4.50 -10.77 -16.63
CA GLU A 63 5.04 -9.57 -17.27
C GLU A 63 5.59 -8.58 -16.24
N SER A 64 4.84 -8.31 -15.16
CA SER A 64 5.27 -7.41 -14.09
C SER A 64 6.44 -7.98 -13.29
N LEU A 65 6.46 -9.29 -13.04
CA LEU A 65 7.60 -9.98 -12.43
C LEU A 65 8.88 -9.86 -13.29
N ASN A 66 8.78 -10.11 -14.60
CA ASN A 66 9.91 -9.93 -15.51
C ASN A 66 10.41 -8.48 -15.53
N ARG A 67 9.49 -7.51 -15.46
CA ARG A 67 9.83 -6.08 -15.35
C ARG A 67 10.57 -5.79 -14.05
N ALA A 68 10.10 -6.29 -12.91
CA ALA A 68 10.76 -6.11 -11.62
C ALA A 68 12.22 -6.63 -11.65
N ASN A 69 12.44 -7.82 -12.22
CA ASN A 69 13.78 -8.38 -12.39
C ASN A 69 14.70 -7.49 -13.24
N LYS A 70 14.20 -6.95 -14.35
CA LYS A 70 14.98 -6.03 -15.20
C LYS A 70 15.37 -4.75 -14.48
N LEU A 71 14.50 -4.20 -13.63
CA LEU A 71 14.78 -2.99 -12.86
C LEU A 71 15.91 -3.23 -11.85
N VAL A 72 15.84 -4.32 -11.08
CA VAL A 72 16.89 -4.68 -10.09
C VAL A 72 18.23 -4.97 -10.76
N ILE A 73 18.25 -5.62 -11.92
CA ILE A 73 19.51 -5.87 -12.66
C ILE A 73 20.14 -4.55 -13.14
N LYS A 74 19.31 -3.62 -13.63
CA LYS A 74 19.77 -2.32 -14.15
C LYS A 74 20.27 -1.40 -13.04
N GLU A 75 19.57 -1.38 -11.92
CA GLU A 75 19.82 -0.50 -10.77
C GLU A 75 19.80 -1.36 -9.49
N PRO A 76 20.87 -2.12 -9.23
CA PRO A 76 20.93 -2.99 -8.07
C PRO A 76 20.92 -2.16 -6.77
N PRO A 77 20.24 -2.65 -5.71
CA PRO A 77 20.29 -2.00 -4.42
C PRO A 77 21.75 -1.93 -3.91
N GLN A 78 22.11 -0.80 -3.31
CA GLN A 78 23.43 -0.58 -2.69
C GLN A 78 23.57 -1.33 -1.36
#